data_AF-A0A2D8SVK0-F1
#
_entry.id   AF-A0A2D8SVK0-F1
#
_cell.length_a   1.000
_cell.length_b   1.000
_cell.length_c   1.000
_cell.angle_alpha   90.00
_cell.angle_beta   90.00
_cell.angle_gamma   90.00
#
_symmetry.space_group_name_H-M   'P 1'
#
loop_
_entity.id
_entity.type
_entity.pdbx_description
1 polymer ?
#
loop_
_entity_poly.entity_id
_entity_poly.type
_entity_poly.pdbx_seq_one_letter_code
_entity_poly.pdbx_strand_id
1 'polypeptide(L)'
;NEITFVEAAQGFARRMLTEGGSGAADRIRFGFQLALGRKPTKHELQTLEKGLAADRKFFHSDTHAAEKLSKVGVVPPPKDVPLPDYAAYTLVANVLLNLDEFIMRE
;
A
#
# COMPACT_ATOMS: atom_id res chain seq x y z
N ASN A 1 14.12 12.63 5.48
CA ASN A 1 12.77 12.79 4.90
C ASN A 1 12.33 11.58 4.10
N GLU A 2 13.07 11.15 3.06
CA GLU A 2 12.63 10.04 2.18
C GLU A 2 12.35 8.71 2.91
N ILE A 3 13.20 8.30 3.86
CA ILE A 3 13.00 7.05 4.63
C ILE A 3 11.70 7.10 5.44
N THR A 4 11.40 8.23 6.08
CA THR A 4 10.21 8.40 6.91
C THR A 4 8.91 8.28 6.09
N PHE A 5 8.90 8.74 4.84
CA PHE A 5 7.76 8.55 3.94
C PHE A 5 7.56 7.08 3.57
N VAL A 6 8.64 6.34 3.33
CA VAL A 6 8.57 4.89 3.08
C VAL A 6 8.08 4.14 4.32
N GLU A 7 8.57 4.50 5.51
CA GLU A 7 8.12 3.91 6.77
C GLU A 7 6.64 4.20 7.07
N ALA A 8 6.17 5.41 6.76
CA ALA A 8 4.75 5.76 6.87
C ALA A 8 3.90 4.91 5.92
N ALA A 9 4.32 4.75 4.67
CA ALA A 9 3.65 3.90 3.70
C ALA A 9 3.65 2.42 4.12
N GLN A 10 4.77 1.93 4.65
CA GLN A 10 4.91 0.57 5.19
C GLN A 10 4.00 0.32 6.40
N GLY A 11 3.92 1.29 7.32
CA GLY A 11 3.01 1.24 8.48
C GLY A 11 1.56 1.22 8.04
N PHE A 12 1.21 2.02 7.02
CA PHE A 12 -0.13 2.09 6.49
C PHE A 12 -0.52 0.82 5.70
N ALA A 13 0.39 0.29 4.87
CA ALA A 13 0.23 -0.98 4.18
C ALA A 13 0.01 -2.14 5.16
N ARG A 14 0.76 -2.16 6.27
CA ARG A 14 0.58 -3.14 7.34
C ARG A 14 -0.85 -3.12 7.87
N ARG A 15 -1.40 -1.93 8.16
CA ARG A 15 -2.80 -1.79 8.60
C ARG A 15 -3.79 -2.24 7.54
N MET A 16 -3.60 -1.86 6.28
CA MET A 16 -4.44 -2.33 5.18
C MET A 16 -4.49 -3.86 5.11
N LEU A 17 -3.35 -4.53 5.29
CA LEU A 17 -3.24 -5.99 5.23
C LEU A 17 -3.85 -6.70 6.45
N THR A 18 -3.76 -6.12 7.64
CA THR A 18 -4.21 -6.75 8.89
C THR A 18 -5.64 -6.40 9.29
N GLU A 19 -6.09 -5.18 8.98
CA GLU A 19 -7.40 -4.65 9.41
C GLU A 19 -8.40 -4.56 8.23
N GLY A 20 -7.91 -4.50 6.99
CA GLY A 20 -8.73 -4.23 5.80
C GLY A 20 -9.49 -5.42 5.22
N GLY A 21 -9.52 -6.57 5.91
CA GLY A 21 -10.21 -7.77 5.45
C GLY A 21 -9.38 -8.67 4.52
N SER A 22 -10.05 -9.58 3.80
CA SER A 22 -9.41 -10.67 3.05
C SER A 22 -9.14 -10.34 1.57
N GLY A 23 -9.95 -9.48 0.95
CA GLY A 23 -9.85 -9.14 -0.46
C GLY A 23 -9.05 -7.87 -0.75
N ALA A 24 -8.45 -7.77 -1.94
CA ALA A 24 -7.76 -6.56 -2.40
C ALA A 24 -8.68 -5.32 -2.38
N ALA A 25 -9.92 -5.49 -2.85
CA ALA A 25 -10.93 -4.44 -2.86
C ALA A 25 -11.21 -3.88 -1.46
N ASP A 26 -11.35 -4.78 -0.47
CA ASP A 26 -11.68 -4.41 0.91
C ASP A 26 -10.53 -3.69 1.58
N ARG A 27 -9.31 -4.17 1.36
CA ARG A 27 -8.09 -3.55 1.89
C ARG A 27 -7.85 -2.17 1.29
N ILE A 28 -8.05 -2.00 -0.02
CA ILE A 28 -7.97 -0.69 -0.68
C ILE A 28 -9.05 0.26 -0.15
N ARG A 29 -10.31 -0.19 -0.02
CA ARG A 29 -11.39 0.63 0.56
C ARG A 29 -11.08 1.05 1.99
N PHE A 30 -10.57 0.13 2.80
CA PHE A 30 -10.14 0.41 4.17
C PHE A 30 -9.05 1.49 4.20
N GLY A 31 -8.01 1.36 3.36
CA GLY A 31 -6.98 2.38 3.20
C GLY A 31 -7.57 3.73 2.81
N PHE A 32 -8.45 3.77 1.80
CA PHE A 32 -9.11 5.00 1.36
C PHE A 32 -9.89 5.69 2.48
N GLN A 33 -10.65 4.93 3.27
CA GLN A 33 -11.42 5.47 4.38
C GLN A 33 -10.52 6.00 5.49
N LEU A 34 -9.42 5.30 5.75
CA LEU A 34 -8.48 5.66 6.81
C LEU A 34 -7.65 6.90 6.46
N ALA A 35 -7.27 7.08 5.19
CA ALA A 35 -6.55 8.27 4.74
C ALA A 35 -7.49 9.45 4.45
N LEU A 36 -8.54 9.23 3.67
CA LEU A 36 -9.34 10.30 3.05
C LEU A 36 -10.74 10.46 3.66
N GLY A 37 -11.10 9.69 4.69
CA GLY A 37 -12.41 9.75 5.35
C GLY A 37 -13.60 9.34 4.48
N ARG A 38 -13.35 8.85 3.25
CA ARG A 38 -14.39 8.47 2.28
C ARG A 38 -14.09 7.14 1.60
N LYS A 39 -15.11 6.57 0.97
CA LYS A 39 -14.91 5.41 0.08
C LYS A 39 -14.33 5.87 -1.28
N PRO A 40 -13.52 5.04 -1.95
CA PRO A 40 -13.11 5.32 -3.31
C PRO A 40 -14.31 5.26 -4.24
N THR A 41 -14.28 6.06 -5.31
CA THR A 41 -15.15 5.86 -6.47
C THR A 41 -14.82 4.53 -7.15
N LYS A 42 -15.72 4.06 -8.02
CA LYS A 42 -15.48 2.83 -8.79
C LYS A 42 -14.21 2.90 -9.64
N HIS A 43 -13.92 4.06 -10.22
CA HIS A 43 -12.76 4.27 -11.07
C HIS A 43 -11.46 4.26 -10.26
N GLU A 44 -11.40 5.00 -9.14
CA GLU A 44 -10.24 5.00 -8.23
C GLU A 44 -9.92 3.59 -7.73
N LEU A 45 -10.94 2.85 -7.30
CA LEU A 45 -10.76 1.47 -6.83
C LEU A 45 -10.19 0.57 -7.94
N GLN A 46 -10.78 0.60 -9.14
CA GLN A 46 -10.31 -0.22 -10.26
C GLN A 46 -8.88 0.10 -10.68
N THR A 47 -8.50 1.39 -10.65
CA THR A 47 -7.13 1.82 -10.98
C THR A 47 -6.14 1.30 -9.94
N LEU A 48 -6.44 1.41 -8.65
CA LEU A 48 -5.58 0.89 -7.58
C LEU A 48 -5.50 -0.63 -7.57
N GLU A 49 -6.60 -1.34 -7.85
CA GLU A 49 -6.60 -2.80 -7.96
C GLU A 49 -5.71 -3.30 -9.12
N LYS A 50 -5.77 -2.61 -10.27
CA LYS A 50 -4.90 -2.91 -11.42
C LYS A 50 -3.43 -2.65 -11.10
N GLY A 51 -3.13 -1.51 -10.47
CA GLY A 51 -1.78 -1.19 -10.01
C GLY A 51 -1.25 -2.24 -9.04
N LEU A 52 -2.02 -2.55 -8.00
CA LEU A 52 -1.68 -3.59 -7.03
C LEU A 52 -1.43 -4.95 -7.69
N ALA A 53 -2.26 -5.36 -8.65
CA ALA A 53 -2.07 -6.62 -9.37
C ALA A 53 -0.75 -6.62 -10.18
N ALA A 54 -0.41 -5.51 -10.82
CA ALA A 54 0.84 -5.34 -11.54
C ALA A 54 2.06 -5.38 -10.60
N ASP A 55 1.99 -4.65 -9.49
CA ASP A 55 3.06 -4.59 -8.49
C ASP A 55 3.29 -5.95 -7.83
N ARG A 56 2.22 -6.67 -7.47
CA ARG A 56 2.32 -8.04 -6.98
C ARG A 56 3.01 -8.94 -7.99
N LYS A 57 2.58 -8.89 -9.26
CA LYS A 57 3.21 -9.69 -10.32
C LYS A 57 4.70 -9.38 -10.43
N PHE A 58 5.07 -8.09 -10.42
CA PHE A 58 6.45 -7.64 -10.47
C PHE A 58 7.26 -8.18 -9.29
N PHE A 59 6.81 -7.96 -8.05
CA PHE A 59 7.55 -8.38 -6.86
C PHE A 59 7.57 -9.89 -6.64
N HIS A 60 6.59 -10.64 -7.15
CA HIS A 60 6.66 -12.11 -7.18
C HIS A 60 7.66 -12.61 -8.22
N SER A 61 7.92 -11.85 -9.29
CA SER A 61 8.98 -12.17 -10.27
C SER A 61 10.37 -11.68 -9.86
N ASP A 62 10.44 -10.65 -9.02
CA ASP A 62 11.68 -10.09 -8.47
C ASP A 62 11.54 -9.93 -6.95
N THR A 63 11.79 -11.03 -6.24
CA THR A 63 11.72 -11.07 -4.78
C THR A 63 12.82 -10.22 -4.12
N HIS A 64 13.94 -9.98 -4.81
CA HIS A 64 15.00 -9.11 -4.30
C HIS A 64 14.54 -7.65 -4.27
N ALA A 65 13.82 -7.19 -5.28
CA ALA A 65 13.17 -5.87 -5.24
C ALA A 65 12.15 -5.76 -4.09
N ALA A 66 11.38 -6.82 -3.83
CA ALA A 66 10.43 -6.87 -2.71
C ALA A 66 11.13 -6.76 -1.35
N GLU A 67 12.24 -7.48 -1.16
CA GLU A 67 13.06 -7.40 0.04
C GLU A 67 13.65 -6.01 0.24
N LYS A 68 14.19 -5.41 -0.83
CA LYS A 68 14.77 -4.07 -0.78
C LYS A 68 13.76 -3.03 -0.30
N LEU A 69 12.52 -3.10 -0.76
CA LEU A 69 11.46 -2.17 -0.32
C LEU A 69 10.95 -2.51 1.08
N SER A 70 10.76 -3.80 1.38
CA SER A 70 10.17 -4.25 2.66
C SER A 70 11.10 -4.12 3.86
N LYS A 71 12.41 -4.04 3.63
CA LYS A 71 13.45 -3.90 4.67
C LYS A 71 13.95 -2.47 4.83
N VAL A 72 13.40 -1.50 4.11
CA VAL A 72 13.67 -0.08 4.37
C VAL A 72 13.07 0.27 5.73
N GLY A 73 13.83 0.94 6.59
CA GLY A 73 13.31 1.42 7.87
C GLY A 73 13.03 0.34 8.91
N VAL A 74 12.19 0.66 9.89
CA VAL A 74 11.96 -0.18 11.09
C VAL A 74 10.62 -0.90 11.12
N VAL A 75 9.74 -0.70 10.12
CA VAL A 75 8.39 -1.29 10.14
C VAL A 75 8.44 -2.73 9.60
N PRO A 76 8.15 -3.75 10.43
CA PRO A 76 8.21 -5.13 9.97
C PRO A 76 6.94 -5.52 9.18
N PRO A 77 7.07 -6.44 8.20
CA PRO A 77 5.93 -7.05 7.52
C PRO A 77 5.03 -7.84 8.52
N PRO A 78 3.73 -7.99 8.25
CA PRO A 78 2.88 -8.91 8.99
C PRO A 78 3.39 -10.36 8.91
N LYS A 79 3.22 -11.14 9.99
CA LYS A 79 3.77 -12.50 10.12
C LYS A 79 3.30 -13.48 9.04
N ASP A 80 2.08 -13.30 8.53
CA ASP A 80 1.44 -14.21 7.57
C ASP A 80 1.23 -13.57 6.19
N VAL A 81 2.04 -12.56 5.85
CA VAL A 81 1.98 -11.89 4.53
C VAL A 81 3.32 -12.06 3.81
N PRO A 82 3.32 -12.59 2.56
CA PRO A 82 4.52 -12.65 1.75
C PRO A 82 5.14 -11.27 1.54
N LEU A 83 6.47 -11.16 1.58
CA LEU A 83 7.18 -9.90 1.31
C LEU A 83 6.78 -9.23 -0.01
N PRO A 84 6.58 -9.96 -1.14
CA PRO A 84 6.09 -9.36 -2.38
C PRO A 84 4.74 -8.67 -2.24
N ASP A 85 3.83 -9.27 -1.47
CA ASP A 85 2.52 -8.69 -1.23
C ASP A 85 2.65 -7.47 -0.31
N TYR A 86 3.47 -7.54 0.74
CA TYR A 86 3.74 -6.39 1.60
C TYR A 86 4.36 -5.21 0.84
N ALA A 87 5.34 -5.47 -0.03
CA ALA A 87 5.95 -4.47 -0.90
C ALA A 87 4.92 -3.83 -1.85
N ALA A 88 4.07 -4.63 -2.48
CA ALA A 88 3.01 -4.11 -3.35
C ALA A 88 1.99 -3.23 -2.61
N TYR A 89 1.56 -3.65 -1.41
CA TYR A 89 0.68 -2.82 -0.57
C TYR A 89 1.38 -1.55 -0.07
N THR A 90 2.70 -1.57 0.10
CA THR A 90 3.49 -0.37 0.42
C THR A 90 3.41 0.67 -0.69
N LEU A 91 3.43 0.26 -1.97
CA LEU A 91 3.26 1.18 -3.09
C LEU A 91 1.84 1.77 -3.14
N VAL A 92 0.80 0.96 -2.95
CA VAL A 92 -0.58 1.45 -2.86
C VAL A 92 -0.74 2.44 -1.70
N ALA A 93 -0.19 2.11 -0.53
CA ALA A 93 -0.20 2.99 0.63
C ALA A 93 0.51 4.32 0.35
N ASN A 94 1.64 4.30 -0.36
CA ASN A 94 2.34 5.52 -0.77
C ASN A 94 1.48 6.38 -1.70
N VAL A 95 0.79 5.78 -2.68
CA VAL A 95 -0.15 6.51 -3.56
C VAL A 95 -1.26 7.16 -2.74
N LEU A 96 -1.84 6.45 -1.77
CA LEU A 96 -2.91 6.97 -0.92
C LEU A 96 -2.45 8.10 0.02
N LEU A 97 -1.25 8.00 0.60
CA LEU A 97 -0.69 9.05 1.45
C LEU A 97 -0.33 10.30 0.64
N ASN A 98 0.11 10.12 -0.61
CA ASN A 98 0.42 11.23 -1.52
C ASN A 98 -0.83 11.83 -2.19
N LEU A 99 -1.96 11.11 -2.22
CA LEU A 99 -3.22 11.65 -2.73
C LEU A 99 -3.69 12.85 -1.91
N ASP A 100 -3.49 12.84 -0.58
CA ASP A 100 -3.77 14.00 0.27
C ASP A 100 -2.87 15.20 -0.08
N GLU A 101 -1.58 14.97 -0.35
CA GLU A 101 -0.65 16.04 -0.77
C GLU A 101 -1.04 16.65 -2.14
N PHE A 102 -1.63 15.86 -3.02
CA PHE A 102 -2.12 16.33 -4.32
C PHE A 102 -3.46 17.08 -4.21
N ILE A 103 -4.30 16.73 -3.23
CA ILE A 103 -5.61 17.37 -3.01
C ILE A 103 -5.47 18.66 -2.16
N MET A 104 -4.51 18.73 -1.25
CA MET A 104 -4.35 19.87 -0.31
C MET A 104 -3.31 20.93 -0.72
N ARG A 105 -2.67 20.80 -1.88
CA ARG A 105 -1.80 21.87 -2.42
C ARG A 105 -2.64 22.93 -3.15
N GLU A 106 -3.03 23.98 -2.42
CA GLU A 106 -3.34 25.32 -2.94
C GLU A 106 -2.36 26.36 -2.35
#